data_AF-A0AA88UQG7-F1
#
_entry.id   AF-A0AA88UQG7-F1
#
_cell.length_a   1.000
_cell.length_b   1.000
_cell.length_c   1.000
_cell.angle_alpha   90.00
_cell.angle_beta   90.00
_cell.angle_gamma   90.00
#
_symmetry.space_group_name_H-M   'P 1'
#
loop_
_entity.id
_entity.type
_entity.pdbx_description
1 polymer ?
#
loop_
_entity_poly.entity_id
_entity_poly.type
_entity_poly.pdbx_seq_one_letter_code
_entity_poly.pdbx_strand_id
1 'polypeptide(L)'
;MFQKLENRLENIAKQDAIREAYLKTDKEFLKLGGYVELHRGPWRVHGVLSVSRSIGDAHLKDWVLAEPDTRILALTPDMEYLILASDGLWEEVRNEIALLKCLLNETLVIADILDIVLFGN
;
A
#
# COMPACT_ATOMS: atom_id res chain seq x y z
N MET A 1 -24.84 14.70 4.56
CA MET A 1 -25.17 14.00 3.30
C MET A 1 -24.02 14.07 2.31
N PHE A 2 -23.48 15.27 2.03
CA PHE A 2 -22.32 15.50 1.16
C PHE A 2 -21.03 14.78 1.60
N GLN A 3 -20.62 14.90 2.86
CA GLN A 3 -19.44 14.18 3.38
C GLN A 3 -19.51 12.66 3.21
N LYS A 4 -20.72 12.09 3.33
CA LYS A 4 -20.95 10.65 3.17
C LYS A 4 -20.83 10.20 1.72
N LEU A 5 -21.12 11.07 0.75
CA LEU A 5 -20.96 10.82 -0.67
C LEU A 5 -19.49 10.95 -1.09
N GLU A 6 -18.78 11.95 -0.58
CA GLU A 6 -17.33 12.11 -0.81
C GLU A 6 -16.54 10.91 -0.30
N ASN A 7 -16.78 10.47 0.94
CA ASN A 7 -16.13 9.28 1.49
C ASN A 7 -16.44 7.99 0.69
N ARG A 8 -17.63 7.92 0.07
CA ARG A 8 -17.98 6.78 -0.81
C ARG A 8 -17.23 6.83 -2.13
N LEU A 9 -17.06 8.02 -2.71
CA LEU A 9 -16.31 8.20 -3.95
C LEU A 9 -14.82 7.95 -3.74
N GLU A 10 -14.23 8.43 -2.63
CA GLU A 10 -12.85 8.11 -2.24
C GLU A 10 -12.64 6.60 -2.07
N ASN A 11 -13.57 5.90 -1.42
CA ASN A 11 -13.49 4.44 -1.27
C ASN A 11 -13.55 3.69 -2.59
N ILE A 12 -14.43 4.10 -3.52
CA ILE A 12 -14.52 3.49 -4.86
C ILE A 12 -13.22 3.73 -5.63
N ALA A 13 -12.73 4.97 -5.65
CA ALA A 13 -11.47 5.31 -6.32
C ALA A 13 -10.27 4.55 -5.73
N LYS A 14 -10.22 4.38 -4.40
CA LYS A 14 -9.20 3.56 -3.73
C LYS A 14 -9.31 2.10 -4.13
N GLN A 15 -10.51 1.54 -4.17
CA GLN A 15 -10.74 0.15 -4.60
C GLN A 15 -10.40 -0.09 -6.07
N ASP A 16 -10.73 0.86 -6.95
CA ASP A 16 -10.39 0.80 -8.37
C ASP A 16 -8.89 0.97 -8.58
N ALA A 17 -8.21 1.86 -7.84
CA ALA A 17 -6.76 1.99 -7.89
C ALA A 17 -6.04 0.71 -7.43
N ILE A 18 -6.57 0.03 -6.40
CA ILE A 18 -6.07 -1.27 -5.94
C ILE A 18 -6.25 -2.32 -7.03
N ARG A 19 -7.45 -2.41 -7.62
CA ARG A 19 -7.75 -3.32 -8.74
C ARG A 19 -6.83 -3.06 -9.93
N GLU A 20 -6.66 -1.80 -10.32
CA GLU A 20 -5.76 -1.42 -11.40
C GLU A 20 -4.30 -1.68 -11.04
N ALA A 21 -3.87 -1.53 -9.78
CA ALA A 21 -2.52 -1.91 -9.38
C ALA A 21 -2.29 -3.42 -9.56
N TYR A 22 -3.27 -4.27 -9.22
CA TYR A 22 -3.21 -5.71 -9.51
C TYR A 22 -3.13 -6.01 -11.00
N LEU A 23 -3.97 -5.34 -11.82
CA LEU A 23 -4.06 -5.59 -13.26
C LEU A 23 -2.89 -4.97 -14.05
N LYS A 24 -2.33 -3.87 -13.57
CA LYS A 24 -1.13 -3.21 -14.09
C LYS A 24 0.12 -4.05 -13.85
N THR A 25 0.06 -4.97 -12.88
CA THR A 25 1.21 -5.80 -12.53
C THR A 25 1.56 -6.77 -13.64
N ASP A 26 0.61 -7.28 -14.46
CA ASP A 26 1.02 -7.85 -15.75
C ASP A 26 -0.14 -8.27 -16.68
N LYS A 27 0.05 -8.14 -18.00
CA LYS A 27 -0.73 -8.94 -18.96
C LYS A 27 -0.44 -10.44 -18.77
N GLU A 28 0.74 -10.77 -18.26
CA GLU A 28 1.12 -12.12 -17.82
C GLU A 28 0.32 -12.60 -16.61
N PHE A 29 -0.10 -11.75 -15.66
CA PHE A 29 -0.90 -12.14 -14.49
C PHE A 29 -2.19 -12.84 -14.94
N LEU A 30 -2.91 -12.22 -15.88
CA LEU A 30 -4.12 -12.82 -16.45
C LEU A 30 -3.82 -14.03 -17.34
N LYS A 31 -2.69 -14.06 -18.07
CA LYS A 31 -2.29 -15.21 -18.89
C LYS A 31 -1.91 -16.44 -18.07
N LEU A 32 -1.34 -16.24 -16.88
CA LEU A 32 -0.99 -17.27 -15.91
C LEU A 32 -2.22 -17.74 -15.09
N GLY A 33 -3.43 -17.31 -15.45
CA GLY A 33 -4.66 -17.70 -14.76
C GLY A 33 -4.92 -16.94 -13.45
N GLY A 34 -4.18 -15.86 -13.21
CA GLY A 34 -4.37 -14.98 -12.07
C GLY A 34 -5.71 -14.26 -12.13
N TYR A 35 -6.37 -14.13 -10.98
CA TYR A 35 -7.58 -13.31 -10.85
C TYR A 35 -7.63 -12.57 -9.53
N VAL A 36 -8.41 -11.48 -9.53
CA VAL A 36 -8.75 -10.73 -8.33
C VAL A 36 -10.25 -10.77 -8.11
N GLU A 37 -10.65 -10.94 -6.86
CA GLU A 37 -12.05 -10.93 -6.47
C GLU A 37 -12.27 -10.10 -5.21
N LEU A 38 -13.48 -9.53 -5.11
CA LEU A 38 -13.90 -8.82 -3.91
C LEU A 38 -14.36 -9.84 -2.87
N HIS A 39 -13.52 -10.10 -1.86
CA HIS A 39 -13.81 -11.11 -0.85
C HIS A 39 -13.70 -10.52 0.56
N ARG A 40 -14.86 -10.47 1.24
CA ARG A 40 -15.05 -9.89 2.59
C ARG A 40 -14.63 -8.41 2.71
N GLY A 41 -14.78 -7.63 1.64
CA GLY A 41 -14.51 -6.19 1.65
C GLY A 41 -13.43 -5.75 0.67
N PRO A 42 -12.16 -6.17 0.83
CA PRO A 42 -11.07 -5.78 -0.07
C PRO A 42 -10.96 -6.69 -1.31
N TRP A 43 -10.28 -6.19 -2.34
CA TRP A 43 -9.82 -6.98 -3.47
C TRP A 43 -8.70 -7.93 -3.04
N ARG A 44 -8.79 -9.19 -3.44
CA ARG A 44 -7.82 -10.23 -3.10
C ARG A 44 -7.38 -11.02 -4.33
N VAL A 45 -6.08 -11.28 -4.44
CA VAL A 45 -5.49 -12.20 -5.42
C VAL A 45 -5.88 -13.62 -5.04
N HIS A 46 -6.53 -14.33 -5.98
CA HIS A 46 -7.09 -15.66 -5.77
C HIS A 46 -8.02 -15.76 -4.53
N GLY A 47 -8.63 -14.65 -4.10
CA GLY A 47 -9.47 -14.60 -2.89
C GLY A 47 -8.69 -14.68 -1.56
N VAL A 48 -7.36 -14.78 -1.60
CA VAL A 48 -6.49 -14.98 -0.44
C VAL A 48 -5.83 -13.68 0.01
N LEU A 49 -4.97 -13.10 -0.83
CA LEU A 49 -4.05 -12.04 -0.43
C LEU A 49 -4.54 -10.66 -0.89
N SER A 50 -4.59 -9.69 0.03
CA SER A 50 -5.04 -8.31 -0.23
C SER A 50 -3.91 -7.35 -0.59
N VAL A 51 -2.76 -7.87 -1.05
CA VAL A 51 -1.65 -7.10 -1.64
C VAL A 51 -1.17 -7.74 -2.94
N SER A 52 -0.63 -6.94 -3.87
CA SER A 52 -0.08 -7.41 -5.16
C SER A 52 1.39 -7.83 -5.07
N ARG A 53 2.04 -7.51 -3.95
CA ARG A 53 3.45 -7.83 -3.67
C ARG A 53 3.59 -8.30 -2.24
N SER A 54 4.43 -9.31 -2.03
CA SER A 54 4.72 -9.87 -0.72
C SER A 54 5.96 -10.75 -0.75
N ILE A 55 6.64 -10.88 0.39
CA ILE A 55 7.71 -11.86 0.58
C ILE A 55 7.17 -13.02 1.43
N GLY A 56 7.46 -14.24 1.01
CA GLY A 56 7.11 -15.46 1.77
C GLY A 56 5.87 -16.21 1.27
N ASP A 57 5.01 -15.57 0.46
CA ASP A 57 3.81 -16.20 -0.13
C ASP A 57 4.15 -17.13 -1.31
N ALA A 58 4.94 -18.17 -1.05
CA ALA A 58 5.46 -19.10 -2.06
C ALA A 58 4.37 -19.72 -2.96
N HIS A 59 3.19 -19.98 -2.38
CA HIS A 59 2.04 -20.56 -3.08
C HIS A 59 1.35 -19.60 -4.07
N LEU A 60 1.69 -18.30 -4.06
CA LEU A 60 1.16 -17.28 -4.95
C LEU A 60 2.24 -16.57 -5.77
N LYS A 61 3.49 -17.07 -5.77
CA LYS A 61 4.63 -16.40 -6.42
C LYS A 61 4.49 -16.19 -7.93
N ASP A 62 3.65 -16.98 -8.59
CA ASP A 62 3.35 -16.81 -10.02
C ASP A 62 2.52 -15.53 -10.30
N TRP A 63 1.89 -14.97 -9.27
CA TRP A 63 0.97 -13.83 -9.37
C TRP A 63 1.28 -12.67 -8.42
N VAL A 64 2.08 -12.91 -7.38
CA VAL A 64 2.46 -11.95 -6.35
C VAL A 64 3.97 -11.74 -6.42
N LEU A 65 4.38 -10.51 -6.72
CA LEU A 65 5.79 -10.18 -6.87
C LEU A 65 6.47 -10.04 -5.51
N ALA A 66 7.68 -10.58 -5.38
CA ALA A 66 8.53 -10.37 -4.20
C ALA A 66 9.48 -9.17 -4.35
N GLU A 67 9.55 -8.58 -5.55
CA GLU A 67 10.44 -7.48 -5.86
C GLU A 67 9.90 -6.15 -5.31
N PRO A 68 10.71 -5.38 -4.55
CA PRO A 68 10.28 -4.08 -4.03
C PRO A 68 10.24 -3.01 -5.13
N ASP A 69 9.39 -1.99 -4.96
CA ASP A 69 9.53 -0.72 -5.71
C ASP A 69 10.54 0.16 -4.97
N THR A 70 11.61 0.58 -5.65
CA THR A 70 12.71 1.33 -5.04
C THR A 70 12.79 2.72 -5.64
N ARG A 71 12.93 3.74 -4.78
CA ARG A 71 13.12 5.13 -5.20
C ARG A 71 14.26 5.77 -4.43
N ILE A 72 15.06 6.56 -5.14
CA ILE A 72 16.12 7.37 -4.56
C ILE A 72 15.65 8.82 -4.61
N LEU A 73 15.61 9.47 -3.46
CA LEU A 73 15.19 10.86 -3.33
C LEU A 73 16.35 11.70 -2.81
N ALA A 74 16.61 12.84 -3.43
CA ALA A 74 17.56 13.81 -2.92
C ALA A 74 16.92 14.57 -1.76
N LEU A 75 17.56 14.54 -0.59
CA LEU A 75 17.11 15.28 0.58
C LEU A 75 17.42 16.76 0.39
N THR A 76 16.42 17.60 0.62
CA THR A 76 16.57 19.05 0.67
C THR A 76 16.42 19.55 2.12
N PRO A 77 17.01 20.71 2.48
CA PRO A 77 16.97 21.20 3.87
C PRO A 77 15.57 21.46 4.43
N ASP A 78 14.55 21.57 3.59
CA ASP A 78 13.12 21.71 3.94
C ASP A 78 12.41 20.38 4.24
N MET A 79 13.10 19.24 4.06
CA MET A 79 12.58 17.92 4.44
C MET A 79 12.92 17.62 5.90
N GLU A 80 11.96 17.86 6.79
CA GLU A 80 12.16 17.72 8.24
C GLU A 80 11.82 16.32 8.78
N TYR A 81 10.87 15.62 8.14
CA TYR A 81 10.30 14.38 8.65
C TYR A 81 10.12 13.33 7.56
N LEU A 82 10.34 12.06 7.91
CA LEU A 82 9.95 10.90 7.14
C LEU A 82 8.95 10.08 7.95
N ILE A 83 7.74 9.91 7.43
CA ILE A 83 6.71 9.10 8.08
C ILE A 83 6.57 7.79 7.31
N LEU A 84 6.81 6.68 8.03
CA LEU A 84 6.60 5.32 7.58
C LEU A 84 5.58 4.67 8.52
N ALA A 85 4.61 3.96 7.97
CA ALA A 85 3.62 3.22 8.74
C ALA A 85 2.94 2.16 7.87
N SER A 86 2.33 1.17 8.53
CA SER A 86 1.47 0.19 7.89
C SER A 86 0.12 0.78 7.47
N ASP A 87 -0.61 0.05 6.63
CA ASP A 87 -1.96 0.39 6.16
C ASP A 87 -2.94 0.74 7.29
N GLY A 88 -2.84 0.07 8.45
CA GLY A 88 -3.68 0.34 9.61
C GLY A 88 -3.64 1.80 10.10
N LEU A 89 -2.54 2.52 9.92
CA LEU A 89 -2.51 3.98 10.18
C LEU A 89 -3.18 4.76 9.05
N TRP A 90 -2.82 4.45 7.80
CA TRP A 90 -3.23 5.20 6.62
C TRP A 90 -4.70 5.00 6.23
N GLU A 91 -5.36 3.98 6.77
CA GLU A 91 -6.80 3.79 6.66
C GLU A 91 -7.59 4.81 7.48
N GLU A 92 -7.04 5.23 8.62
CA GLU A 92 -7.72 6.12 9.57
C GLU A 92 -7.20 7.57 9.52
N VAL A 93 -6.01 7.79 8.95
CA VAL A 93 -5.30 9.07 9.02
C VAL A 93 -4.88 9.54 7.63
N ARG A 94 -5.34 10.75 7.25
CA ARG A 94 -4.85 11.44 6.04
C ARG A 94 -3.43 11.96 6.24
N ASN A 95 -2.68 12.10 5.14
CA ASN A 95 -1.29 12.54 5.15
C ASN A 95 -1.07 13.84 5.93
N GLU A 96 -1.96 14.83 5.79
CA GLU A 96 -1.86 16.12 6.47
C GLU A 96 -2.06 15.98 7.97
N ILE A 97 -2.96 15.09 8.40
CA ILE A 97 -3.22 14.81 9.81
C ILE A 97 -2.04 14.05 10.42
N ALA A 98 -1.43 13.13 9.67
CA ALA A 98 -0.23 12.43 10.11
C ALA A 98 0.94 13.41 10.35
N LEU A 99 1.14 14.36 9.43
CA LEU A 99 2.12 15.44 9.58
C LEU A 99 1.82 16.31 10.80
N LEU A 100 0.57 16.75 10.99
CA LEU A 100 0.16 17.55 12.14
C LEU A 100 0.42 16.83 13.48
N LYS A 101 0.12 15.52 13.57
CA LYS A 101 0.40 14.73 14.78
C LYS A 101 1.89 14.62 15.07
N CYS A 102 2.72 14.46 14.04
CA CYS A 102 4.17 14.43 14.17
C CYS A 102 4.70 15.78 14.71
N LEU A 103 4.20 16.90 14.19
CA LEU A 103 4.56 18.25 14.67
C LEU A 103 4.13 18.54 16.11
N LEU A 104 3.11 17.82 16.62
CA LEU A 104 2.58 17.98 17.98
C LEU A 104 3.25 17.06 19.02
N ASN A 105 4.33 16.33 18.65
CA ASN A 105 5.07 15.39 19.52
C ASN A 105 4.24 14.23 20.11
N GLU A 106 3.07 13.92 19.53
CA GLU A 106 2.39 12.66 19.82
C GLU A 106 3.13 11.54 19.07
N THR A 107 4.14 10.97 19.73
CA THR A 107 5.06 9.93 19.22
C THR A 107 4.40 8.97 18.22
N LEU A 108 4.83 9.02 16.96
CA LEU A 108 4.45 8.07 15.93
C LEU A 108 5.67 7.22 15.56
N VAL A 109 5.70 5.98 16.04
CA VAL A 109 6.60 4.94 15.55
C VAL A 109 5.73 3.79 15.08
N ILE A 110 5.72 3.52 13.77
CA ILE A 110 5.05 2.36 13.20
C ILE A 110 6.02 1.75 12.18
N ALA A 111 6.55 0.57 12.53
CA ALA A 111 7.30 -0.27 11.61
C ALA A 111 6.39 -1.40 11.13
N ASP A 112 6.19 -1.46 9.81
CA ASP A 112 6.23 -2.69 9.03
C ASP A 112 6.50 -2.25 7.58
N ILE A 113 7.67 -2.57 7.02
CA ILE A 113 8.01 -2.26 5.61
C ILE A 113 8.04 -3.50 4.72
N LEU A 114 8.04 -4.72 5.26
CA LEU A 114 9.07 -5.70 4.86
C LEU A 114 10.46 -5.07 5.02
N ASP A 115 10.77 -4.69 6.26
CA ASP A 115 12.02 -4.13 6.79
C ASP A 115 13.12 -3.78 5.78
N ILE A 116 13.33 -2.47 5.59
CA ILE A 116 14.61 -1.81 5.32
C ILE A 116 15.72 -2.79 4.87
N VAL A 117 15.87 -3.02 3.56
CA VAL A 117 17.15 -3.55 3.04
C VAL A 117 18.15 -2.40 3.06
N LEU A 118 18.64 -2.07 4.26
CA LEU A 118 19.94 -1.47 4.44
C LEU A 118 20.93 -2.62 4.63
N PHE A 119 21.66 -2.96 3.58
CA PHE A 119 23.05 -3.32 3.76
C PHE A 119 23.86 -2.58 2.71
N GLY A 120 24.44 -1.46 3.14
CA GLY A 120 25.63 -0.92 2.51
C GLY A 120 26.79 -1.86 2.79
N ASN A 121 27.32 -2.47 1.74
CA ASN A 121 28.66 -2.22 1.19
C ASN A 121 28.81 -3.01 -0.12
#